data_AF-A0A136KM22-F1
#
_entry.id   AF-A0A136KM22-F1
#
_cell.length_a   1.000
_cell.length_b   1.000
_cell.length_c   1.000
_cell.angle_alpha   90.00
_cell.angle_beta   90.00
_cell.angle_gamma   90.00
#
_symmetry.space_group_name_H-M   'P 1'
#
loop_
_entity.id
_entity.type
_entity.pdbx_description
1 polymer ?
#
loop_
_entity_poly.entity_id
_entity_poly.type
_entity_poly.pdbx_seq_one_letter_code
_entity_poly.pdbx_strand_id
1 'polypeptide(L)'
;MYLTQNDYLAHPLFIERIYFKGIHVHHLNFGIVLLAITGFVALYDLRPKIHRFVAILYGIGLALTFDEFALWFLLEDQYWARVSYDAILIITLIFLNIIYFPSFWKRQGRFITRFLMALKAKI
;
A
#
# COMPACT_ATOMS: atom_id res chain seq x y z
N MET A 1 -17.14 1.98 -27.77
CA MET A 1 -15.76 1.48 -27.93
C MET A 1 -15.88 0.01 -28.31
N TYR A 2 -15.51 -0.35 -29.55
CA TYR A 2 -15.68 -1.71 -30.06
C TYR A 2 -14.55 -2.59 -29.54
N LEU A 3 -14.90 -3.68 -28.84
CA LEU A 3 -13.96 -4.74 -28.47
C LEU A 3 -13.42 -5.36 -29.77
N THR A 4 -12.11 -5.46 -29.91
CA THR A 4 -11.48 -5.96 -31.14
C THR A 4 -11.14 -7.43 -30.99
N GLN A 5 -10.97 -8.13 -32.11
CA GLN A 5 -10.69 -9.57 -32.14
C GLN A 5 -9.42 -9.98 -31.35
N ASN A 6 -8.55 -9.03 -31.02
CA ASN A 6 -7.35 -9.24 -30.21
C ASN A 6 -7.64 -9.47 -28.72
N ASP A 7 -8.84 -9.10 -28.23
CA ASP A 7 -9.22 -9.28 -26.81
C ASP A 7 -9.48 -10.75 -26.47
N TYR A 8 -9.72 -11.61 -27.47
CA TYR A 8 -10.01 -13.04 -27.29
C TYR A 8 -8.76 -13.92 -27.22
N LEU A 9 -7.57 -13.39 -27.55
CA LEU A 9 -6.31 -14.13 -27.53
C LEU A 9 -5.42 -13.78 -26.32
N ALA A 10 -5.92 -12.97 -25.38
CA ALA A 10 -5.24 -12.72 -24.12
C ALA A 10 -5.12 -14.03 -23.33
N HIS A 11 -3.89 -14.44 -23.05
CA HIS A 11 -3.57 -15.68 -22.37
C HIS A 11 -4.38 -15.85 -21.07
N PRO A 12 -4.99 -17.02 -20.80
CA PRO A 12 -5.89 -17.24 -19.67
C PRO A 12 -5.20 -17.23 -18.29
N LEU A 13 -3.90 -16.95 -18.24
CA LEU A 13 -3.09 -16.99 -17.02
C LEU A 13 -2.95 -15.63 -16.34
N PHE A 14 -3.26 -14.53 -17.03
CA PHE A 14 -3.22 -13.19 -16.46
C PHE A 14 -4.43 -12.39 -16.94
N ILE A 15 -5.38 -12.13 -16.06
CA ILE A 15 -6.48 -11.18 -16.32
C ILE A 15 -5.86 -9.78 -16.30
N GLU A 16 -5.27 -9.36 -17.41
CA GLU A 16 -4.60 -8.05 -17.49
C GLU A 16 -5.59 -6.89 -17.59
N ARG A 17 -6.83 -7.15 -18.04
CA ARG A 17 -7.82 -6.08 -18.29
C ARG A 17 -9.22 -6.51 -17.88
N ILE A 18 -9.77 -5.83 -16.87
CA ILE A 18 -11.15 -6.02 -16.43
C ILE A 18 -11.96 -4.83 -16.93
N TYR A 19 -13.03 -5.09 -17.68
CA TYR A 19 -13.94 -4.06 -18.15
C TYR A 19 -15.33 -4.27 -17.55
N PHE A 20 -15.87 -3.23 -16.94
CA PHE A 20 -17.24 -3.23 -16.43
C PHE A 20 -18.05 -2.15 -17.16
N LYS A 21 -19.06 -2.54 -17.94
CA LYS A 21 -19.88 -1.63 -18.77
C LYS A 21 -19.05 -0.68 -19.65
N GLY A 22 -17.90 -1.15 -20.16
CA GLY A 22 -17.00 -0.35 -21.00
C GLY A 22 -16.00 0.52 -20.22
N ILE A 23 -16.00 0.46 -18.89
CA ILE A 23 -15.01 1.15 -18.02
C ILE A 23 -13.90 0.16 -17.68
N HIS A 24 -12.65 0.54 -17.92
CA HIS A 24 -11.48 -0.24 -17.49
C HIS A 24 -11.33 -0.12 -15.97
N VAL A 25 -11.33 -1.26 -15.29
CA VAL A 25 -11.14 -1.36 -13.84
C VAL A 25 -9.70 -1.75 -13.58
N HIS A 26 -8.93 -0.77 -13.12
CA HIS A 26 -7.56 -0.98 -12.67
C HIS A 26 -7.54 -1.85 -11.41
N HIS A 27 -6.57 -2.76 -11.32
CA HIS A 27 -6.42 -3.68 -10.19
C HIS A 27 -6.12 -2.96 -8.88
N LEU A 28 -5.65 -1.71 -8.94
CA LEU A 28 -5.51 -0.83 -7.78
C LEU A 28 -6.81 -0.73 -6.96
N ASN A 29 -7.98 -0.81 -7.60
CA ASN A 29 -9.27 -0.75 -6.92
C ASN A 29 -9.50 -1.97 -6.03
N PHE A 30 -9.07 -3.17 -6.45
CA PHE A 30 -9.12 -4.36 -5.60
C PHE A 30 -8.16 -4.23 -4.42
N GLY A 31 -7.01 -3.61 -4.63
CA GLY A 31 -6.08 -3.24 -3.56
C GLY A 31 -6.74 -2.36 -2.51
N ILE A 32 -7.39 -1.27 -2.92
CA ILE A 32 -8.10 -0.34 -2.02
C ILE A 32 -9.19 -1.05 -1.23
N VAL A 33 -10.02 -1.86 -1.89
CA VAL A 33 -11.08 -2.63 -1.23
C VAL A 33 -10.49 -3.61 -0.21
N LEU A 34 -9.42 -4.32 -0.58
CA LEU A 34 -8.74 -5.25 0.31
C LEU A 34 -8.15 -4.53 1.53
N LEU A 35 -7.56 -3.34 1.34
CA LEU A 35 -7.05 -2.50 2.43
C LEU A 35 -8.17 -2.02 3.36
N ALA A 36 -9.31 -1.59 2.83
CA ALA A 36 -10.45 -1.17 3.62
C ALA A 36 -10.99 -2.33 4.49
N ILE A 37 -11.14 -3.51 3.90
CA ILE A 37 -11.62 -4.72 4.60
C ILE A 37 -10.61 -5.13 5.67
N THR A 38 -9.34 -5.28 5.32
CA THR A 38 -8.30 -5.73 6.24
C THR A 38 -8.07 -4.74 7.37
N GLY A 39 -8.09 -3.43 7.08
CA GLY A 39 -8.04 -2.37 8.09
C GLY A 39 -9.22 -2.45 9.06
N PHE A 40 -10.45 -2.62 8.55
CA PHE A 40 -11.62 -2.81 9.40
C PHE A 40 -11.52 -4.05 10.29
N VAL A 41 -11.13 -5.20 9.72
CA VAL A 41 -10.95 -6.44 10.49
C VAL A 41 -9.87 -6.29 11.56
N ALA A 42 -8.77 -5.60 11.27
CA ALA A 42 -7.71 -5.32 12.24
C ALA A 42 -8.16 -4.44 13.41
N LEU A 43 -9.20 -3.62 13.21
CA LEU A 43 -9.81 -2.82 14.29
C LEU A 43 -10.83 -3.63 15.10
N TYR A 44 -11.54 -4.56 14.45
CA TYR A 44 -12.60 -5.35 15.06
C TYR A 44 -12.09 -6.56 15.85
N ASP A 45 -11.07 -7.28 15.35
CA ASP A 45 -10.62 -8.54 15.92
C ASP A 45 -9.14 -8.55 16.30
N LEU A 46 -8.88 -8.47 17.61
CA LEU A 46 -7.54 -8.36 18.18
C LEU A 46 -6.79 -9.69 18.37
N ARG A 47 -7.35 -10.82 17.92
CA ARG A 47 -6.72 -12.13 18.11
C ARG A 47 -5.40 -12.23 17.32
N PRO A 48 -4.28 -12.67 17.93
CA PRO A 48 -2.98 -12.69 17.27
C PRO A 48 -2.92 -13.48 15.95
N LYS A 49 -3.70 -14.57 15.85
CA LYS A 49 -3.78 -15.38 14.61
C LYS A 49 -4.45 -14.61 13.47
N ILE A 50 -5.53 -13.89 13.78
CA ILE A 50 -6.26 -13.08 12.81
C ILE A 50 -5.40 -11.91 12.36
N HIS A 51 -4.76 -11.19 13.28
CA HIS A 51 -3.84 -10.12 12.94
C HIS A 51 -2.70 -10.54 12.01
N ARG A 52 -2.10 -11.72 12.21
CA ARG A 52 -1.04 -12.21 11.31
C ARG A 52 -1.56 -12.44 9.90
N PHE A 53 -2.74 -13.05 9.77
CA PHE A 53 -3.35 -13.30 8.47
C PHE A 53 -3.76 -11.99 7.78
N VAL A 54 -4.39 -11.09 8.53
CA VAL A 54 -4.80 -9.76 8.06
C VAL A 54 -3.58 -8.93 7.65
N ALA A 55 -2.44 -9.02 8.34
CA ALA A 55 -1.21 -8.32 7.95
C ALA A 55 -0.68 -8.77 6.58
N ILE A 56 -0.77 -10.07 6.26
CA ILE A 56 -0.39 -10.59 4.93
C ILE A 56 -1.32 -10.01 3.86
N LEU A 57 -2.63 -10.09 4.08
CA LEU A 57 -3.62 -9.55 3.14
C LEU A 57 -3.49 -8.03 2.98
N TYR A 58 -3.20 -7.31 4.05
CA TYR A 58 -2.94 -5.87 4.02
C TYR A 58 -1.71 -5.55 3.16
N GLY A 59 -0.62 -6.33 3.29
CA GLY A 59 0.55 -6.20 2.44
C GLY A 59 0.24 -6.43 0.95
N ILE A 60 -0.57 -7.44 0.63
CA ILE A 60 -1.04 -7.69 -0.74
C ILE A 60 -1.88 -6.52 -1.26
N GLY A 61 -2.79 -6.00 -0.45
CA GLY A 61 -3.63 -4.85 -0.81
C GLY A 61 -2.80 -3.60 -1.09
N LEU A 62 -1.74 -3.38 -0.29
CA LEU A 62 -0.79 -2.29 -0.51
C LEU A 62 -0.05 -2.46 -1.84
N ALA A 63 0.49 -3.65 -2.12
CA ALA A 63 1.20 -3.92 -3.37
C ALA A 63 0.30 -3.65 -4.58
N LEU A 64 -0.94 -4.17 -4.57
CA LEU A 64 -1.91 -3.93 -5.65
C LEU A 64 -2.26 -2.45 -5.83
N THR A 65 -2.38 -1.70 -4.74
CA THR A 65 -2.74 -0.27 -4.79
C THR A 65 -1.60 0.60 -5.34
N PHE A 66 -0.35 0.25 -5.02
CA PHE A 66 0.81 1.08 -5.33
C PHE A 66 1.55 0.68 -6.62
N ASP A 67 1.22 -0.47 -7.21
CA ASP A 67 1.77 -0.90 -8.51
C ASP A 67 1.50 0.14 -9.62
N GLU A 68 0.28 0.70 -9.64
CA GLU A 68 -0.13 1.78 -10.56
C GLU A 68 -0.26 3.14 -9.85
N PHE A 69 0.68 3.46 -8.95
CA PHE A 69 0.59 4.69 -8.15
C PHE A 69 0.43 5.97 -8.98
N ALA A 70 1.12 6.07 -10.12
CA ALA A 70 1.03 7.22 -11.02
C ALA A 70 -0.38 7.49 -11.54
N LEU A 71 -1.19 6.43 -11.71
CA LEU A 71 -2.53 6.51 -12.31
C LEU A 71 -3.50 7.32 -11.46
N TRP A 72 -3.38 7.26 -10.13
CA TRP A 72 -4.22 8.04 -9.22
C TRP A 72 -3.50 9.26 -8.63
N PHE A 73 -2.17 9.27 -8.61
CA PHE A 73 -1.39 10.41 -8.14
C PHE A 73 -1.26 11.52 -9.19
N LEU A 74 -0.95 11.15 -10.43
CA LEU A 74 -0.79 12.09 -11.56
C LEU A 74 -2.02 12.16 -12.45
N LEU A 75 -2.99 11.23 -12.28
CA LEU A 75 -4.12 11.04 -13.20
C LEU A 75 -3.67 10.78 -14.66
N GLU A 76 -2.49 10.21 -14.84
CA GLU A 76 -1.93 9.85 -16.14
C GLU A 76 -1.80 8.33 -16.28
N ASP A 77 -2.24 7.80 -17.42
CA ASP A 77 -2.13 6.37 -17.76
C ASP A 77 -0.73 6.03 -18.30
N GLN A 78 0.29 6.32 -17.48
CA GLN A 78 1.68 6.01 -17.78
C GLN A 78 2.13 4.80 -16.97
N TYR A 79 2.18 3.65 -17.62
CA TYR A 79 2.61 2.39 -17.00
C TYR A 79 4.04 2.45 -16.44
N TRP A 80 4.97 3.14 -17.10
CA TRP A 80 6.39 3.22 -16.72
C TRP A 80 6.76 4.48 -15.92
N ALA A 81 5.79 5.06 -15.22
CA ALA A 81 6.02 6.29 -14.48
C ALA A 81 7.01 6.06 -13.32
N ARG A 82 8.12 6.81 -13.33
CA ARG A 82 9.14 6.78 -12.26
C ARG A 82 8.54 6.90 -10.86
N VAL A 83 7.49 7.71 -10.73
CA VAL A 83 6.81 7.94 -9.45
C VAL A 83 6.22 6.66 -8.84
N SER A 84 5.79 5.67 -9.65
CA SER A 84 5.32 4.38 -9.12
C SER A 84 6.45 3.57 -8.50
N TYR A 85 7.61 3.52 -9.17
CA TYR A 85 8.81 2.88 -8.61
C TYR A 85 9.29 3.56 -7.34
N ASP A 86 9.32 4.90 -7.33
CA ASP A 86 9.70 5.69 -6.16
C ASP A 86 8.74 5.44 -5.00
N ALA A 87 7.43 5.35 -5.25
CA ALA A 87 6.44 5.07 -4.22
C ALA A 87 6.65 3.68 -3.58
N ILE A 88 6.84 2.63 -4.40
CA ILE A 88 7.12 1.28 -3.91
C ILE A 88 8.42 1.25 -3.11
N LEU A 89 9.47 1.92 -3.59
CA LEU A 89 10.76 1.99 -2.90
C LEU A 89 10.61 2.68 -1.53
N ILE A 90 9.94 3.82 -1.48
CA ILE A 90 9.73 4.59 -0.25
C ILE A 90 8.93 3.77 0.77
N ILE A 91 7.82 3.15 0.36
CA ILE A 91 6.99 2.33 1.27
C ILE A 91 7.78 1.14 1.79
N THR A 92 8.54 0.47 0.93
CA THR A 92 9.39 -0.66 1.32
C THR A 92 10.44 -0.22 2.34
N LEU A 93 11.12 0.91 2.10
CA LEU A 93 12.11 1.45 3.03
C LEU A 93 11.49 1.85 4.38
N ILE A 94 10.30 2.43 4.37
CA ILE A 94 9.56 2.76 5.60
C ILE A 94 9.27 1.48 6.40
N PHE A 95 8.76 0.42 5.77
CA PHE A 95 8.49 -0.83 6.47
C PHE A 95 9.75 -1.52 6.99
N LEU A 96 10.80 -1.61 6.18
CA LEU A 96 12.08 -2.16 6.63
C LEU A 96 12.64 -1.35 7.80
N ASN A 97 12.51 -0.03 7.78
CA ASN A 97 12.94 0.82 8.87
C ASN A 97 12.14 0.56 10.16
N ILE A 98 10.81 0.47 10.08
CA ILE A 98 9.94 0.17 11.23
C ILE A 98 10.26 -1.22 11.81
N ILE A 99 10.47 -2.23 10.96
CA ILE A 99 10.71 -3.62 11.37
C ILE A 99 12.11 -3.80 11.97
N TYR A 100 13.15 -3.29 11.31
CA TYR A 100 14.54 -3.60 11.64
C TYR A 100 15.22 -2.53 12.53
N PHE A 101 14.70 -1.31 12.62
CA PHE A 101 15.28 -0.23 13.43
C PHE A 101 14.48 0.17 14.69
N PRO A 102 13.71 -0.71 15.38
CA PRO A 102 12.92 -0.29 16.54
C PRO A 102 13.80 0.16 17.71
N SER A 103 15.02 -0.37 17.84
CA SER A 103 15.98 0.00 18.88
C SER A 103 16.54 1.42 18.68
N PHE A 104 16.74 1.83 17.44
CA PHE A 104 17.14 3.18 17.06
C PHE A 104 16.04 4.18 17.45
N TRP A 105 14.79 3.93 17.04
CA TRP A 105 13.66 4.80 17.35
C TRP A 105 13.36 4.90 18.85
N LYS A 106 13.43 3.78 19.58
CA LYS A 106 13.31 3.80 21.04
C LYS A 106 14.39 4.66 21.70
N ARG A 107 15.62 4.67 21.16
CA ARG A 107 16.73 5.49 21.68
C ARG A 107 16.49 6.97 21.41
N GLN A 108 16.16 7.33 20.17
CA GLN A 108 15.90 8.71 19.78
C GLN A 108 14.68 9.28 20.50
N GLY A 109 13.60 8.50 20.64
CA GLY A 109 12.41 8.91 21.40
C GLY A 109 12.70 9.22 22.87
N ARG A 110 13.57 8.44 23.53
CA ARG A 110 14.01 8.75 24.90
C ARG A 110 14.84 10.03 24.99
N PHE A 111 15.67 10.31 24.00
CA PHE A 111 16.43 11.55 23.95
C PHE A 111 15.51 12.77 23.78
N ILE A 112 14.60 12.72 22.81
CA ILE A 112 13.64 13.80 22.52
C ILE A 112 12.74 14.07 23.73
N THR A 113 12.17 13.03 24.34
CA THR A 113 11.30 13.19 25.52
C THR A 113 12.02 13.83 26.70
N ARG A 114 13.27 13.43 26.98
CA ARG A 114 14.10 14.06 28.01
C ARG A 114 14.42 15.52 27.69
N PHE A 115 14.74 15.82 26.43
CA PHE A 115 15.01 17.18 25.98
C PHE A 115 13.77 18.09 26.12
N LEU A 116 12.60 17.60 25.70
CA LEU A 116 11.32 18.32 25.85
C LEU A 116 10.94 18.54 27.32
N MET A 117 11.15 17.54 28.18
CA MET A 117 10.94 17.70 29.63
C MET A 117 11.89 18.74 30.23
N ALA A 118 13.16 18.76 29.81
CA ALA A 118 14.13 19.75 30.27
C ALA A 118 13.78 21.18 29.84
N LEU A 119 13.23 21.35 28.63
CA LEU A 119 12.71 22.64 28.15
C LEU A 119 11.50 23.11 28.98
N LYS A 120 10.53 22.23 29.23
CA LYS A 120 9.35 22.57 30.06
C LYS A 120 9.72 22.90 31.50
N ALA A 121 10.74 22.25 32.07
CA ALA A 121 11.18 22.51 33.44
C ALA A 121 11.93 23.86 33.60
N LYS A 122 12.27 24.52 32.50
CA LYS A 122 13.06 25.76 32.48
C LYS A 122 12.22 27.02 32.18
N ILE A 123 10.91 26.85 31.96
CA ILE A 123 9.89 27.88 31.78
C ILE A 123 9.02 27.87 33.03
#